data_AF-T1K2V4-F1
#
_entry.id   AF-T1K2V4-F1
#
_cell.length_a   1.000
_cell.length_b   1.000
_cell.length_c   1.000
_cell.angle_alpha   90.00
_cell.angle_beta   90.00
_cell.angle_gamma   90.00
#
_symmetry.space_group_name_H-M   'P 1'
#
loop_
_entity.id
_entity.type
_entity.pdbx_description
1 polymer ?
#
loop_
_entity_poly.entity_id
_entity_poly.type
_entity_poly.pdbx_seq_one_letter_code
_entity_poly.pdbx_strand_id
1 'polypeptide(L)'
;MAPGSLWKDKTIPYEIDPALASHRATILAAMNEISGTTCIKFVPRNGQTRYLNIKSSQSCNVVVGSIPGGTPLNLSNMCVCKGIIMHGLYHAAGAARPGDTGPYHEDGFPCVRLTYDINNAQLCTKNVLNQAEINNLKKIYKC
;
A
#
# COMPACT_ATOMS: atom_id res chain seq x y z
N MET A 1 -7.18 12.91 14.63
CA MET A 1 -7.81 11.95 13.70
C MET A 1 -7.12 10.61 13.89
N ALA A 2 -7.85 9.49 13.89
CA ALA A 2 -7.28 8.17 14.16
C ALA A 2 -6.73 7.54 12.86
N PRO A 3 -5.57 6.85 12.90
CA PRO A 3 -5.12 6.06 11.76
C PRO A 3 -6.14 4.97 11.41
N GLY A 4 -6.14 4.50 10.15
CA GLY A 4 -6.88 3.30 9.78
C GLY A 4 -6.50 2.12 10.68
N SER A 5 -7.42 1.17 10.85
CA SER A 5 -7.19 0.02 11.74
C SER A 5 -6.16 -0.94 11.12
N LEU A 6 -5.40 -1.67 11.94
CA LEU A 6 -4.51 -2.73 11.43
C LEU A 6 -5.30 -3.91 10.84
N TRP A 7 -4.66 -4.69 9.96
CA TRP A 7 -5.25 -5.88 9.34
C TRP A 7 -5.21 -7.07 10.33
N LYS A 8 -6.33 -7.37 10.99
CA LYS A 8 -6.38 -8.30 12.14
C LYS A 8 -5.75 -9.68 11.90
N ASP A 9 -5.95 -10.27 10.73
CA ASP A 9 -5.50 -11.63 10.42
C ASP A 9 -4.19 -11.66 9.63
N LYS A 10 -3.43 -10.55 9.64
CA LYS A 10 -2.20 -10.37 8.82
C LYS A 10 -2.47 -10.58 7.32
N THR A 11 -3.74 -10.63 6.96
CA THR A 11 -4.23 -10.91 5.62
C THR A 11 -4.87 -9.63 5.11
N ILE A 12 -4.42 -9.19 3.93
CA ILE A 12 -4.90 -8.01 3.25
C ILE A 12 -5.66 -8.49 2.01
N PRO A 13 -7.00 -8.56 2.08
CA PRO A 13 -7.81 -8.77 0.90
C PRO A 13 -7.57 -7.61 -0.08
N TYR A 14 -7.42 -7.88 -1.37
CA TYR A 14 -7.19 -6.84 -2.36
C TYR A 14 -8.10 -6.97 -3.58
N GLU A 15 -8.35 -5.85 -4.21
CA GLU A 15 -9.05 -5.72 -5.49
C GLU A 15 -8.22 -4.80 -6.39
N ILE A 16 -8.03 -5.19 -7.65
CA ILE A 16 -7.29 -4.41 -8.64
C ILE A 16 -8.29 -3.99 -9.70
N ASP A 17 -8.40 -2.68 -9.90
CA ASP A 17 -9.19 -2.07 -10.96
C ASP A 17 -8.82 -2.66 -12.33
N PRO A 18 -9.80 -3.11 -13.15
CA PRO A 18 -9.55 -3.59 -14.50
C PRO A 18 -8.72 -2.64 -15.37
N ALA A 19 -8.80 -1.32 -15.14
CA ALA A 19 -7.99 -0.34 -15.85
C ALA A 19 -6.47 -0.51 -15.63
N LEU A 20 -6.06 -1.18 -14.55
CA LEU A 20 -4.67 -1.50 -14.24
C LEU A 20 -4.23 -2.89 -14.73
N ALA A 21 -4.98 -3.53 -15.63
CA ALA A 21 -4.69 -4.88 -16.11
C ALA A 21 -3.26 -5.03 -16.68
N SER A 22 -2.79 -4.05 -17.45
CA SER A 22 -1.42 -4.02 -18.01
C SER A 22 -0.33 -3.97 -16.93
N HIS A 23 -0.66 -3.48 -15.74
CA HIS A 23 0.26 -3.32 -14.62
C HIS A 23 0.10 -4.37 -13.52
N ARG A 24 -0.84 -5.30 -13.68
CA ARG A 24 -1.17 -6.34 -12.69
C ARG A 24 0.06 -7.12 -12.24
N ALA A 25 0.94 -7.51 -13.17
CA ALA A 25 2.16 -8.25 -12.85
C ALA A 25 3.08 -7.47 -11.89
N THR A 26 3.26 -6.17 -12.11
CA THR A 26 4.08 -5.30 -11.24
C THR A 26 3.47 -5.16 -9.85
N ILE A 27 2.14 -5.01 -9.78
CA ILE A 27 1.41 -4.91 -8.50
C ILE A 27 1.57 -6.21 -7.70
N LEU A 28 1.36 -7.37 -8.34
CA LEU A 28 1.52 -8.67 -7.69
C LEU A 28 2.97 -8.95 -7.29
N ALA A 29 3.95 -8.53 -8.07
CA ALA A 29 5.36 -8.63 -7.71
C ALA A 29 5.70 -7.83 -6.43
N ALA A 30 5.16 -6.61 -6.31
CA ALA A 30 5.32 -5.80 -5.09
C ALA A 30 4.65 -6.45 -3.86
N MET A 31 3.45 -7.02 -4.02
CA MET A 31 2.77 -7.78 -2.95
C MET A 31 3.59 -9.00 -2.51
N ASN A 32 4.12 -9.76 -3.49
CA ASN A 32 4.92 -10.95 -3.22
C ASN A 32 6.19 -10.63 -2.44
N GLU A 33 6.84 -9.50 -2.72
CA GLU A 33 8.05 -9.06 -2.01
C GLU A 33 7.78 -8.83 -0.51
N ILE A 34 6.66 -8.17 -0.19
CA ILE A 34 6.23 -7.96 1.21
C ILE A 34 5.84 -9.31 1.84
N SER A 35 5.09 -10.15 1.13
CA SER A 35 4.66 -11.46 1.64
C SER A 35 5.77 -12.50 1.79
N GLY A 36 6.90 -12.31 1.09
CA GLY A 36 8.10 -13.14 1.20
C GLY A 36 9.02 -12.71 2.35
N THR A 37 8.99 -11.43 2.74
CA THR A 37 9.85 -10.88 3.79
C THR A 37 9.13 -10.70 5.13
N THR A 38 7.80 -10.75 5.14
CA THR A 38 6.95 -10.60 6.33
C THR A 38 5.92 -11.73 6.44
N CYS A 39 5.18 -11.79 7.54
CA CYS A 39 4.06 -12.71 7.70
C CYS A 39 2.74 -12.19 7.11
N ILE A 40 2.76 -11.04 6.42
CA ILE A 40 1.57 -10.47 5.77
C ILE A 40 1.24 -11.26 4.50
N LYS A 41 -0.04 -11.53 4.25
CA LYS A 41 -0.52 -12.23 3.04
C LYS A 41 -1.51 -11.38 2.27
N PHE A 42 -1.30 -11.25 0.97
CA PHE A 42 -2.26 -10.62 0.06
C PHE A 42 -3.15 -11.69 -0.57
N VAL A 43 -4.46 -11.52 -0.47
CA VAL A 43 -5.43 -12.47 -1.03
C VAL A 43 -6.45 -11.74 -1.91
N PRO A 44 -6.90 -12.32 -3.03
CA PRO A 44 -8.01 -11.74 -3.77
C PRO A 44 -9.23 -11.57 -2.86
N ARG A 45 -9.87 -10.40 -2.97
CA ARG A 45 -11.08 -10.11 -2.21
C ARG A 45 -12.21 -11.07 -2.57
N ASN A 46 -12.90 -11.57 -1.56
CA ASN A 46 -14.09 -12.40 -1.64
C ASN A 46 -15.10 -11.97 -0.56
N GLY A 47 -15.71 -10.79 -0.74
CA GLY A 47 -16.77 -10.28 0.14
C GLY A 47 -16.33 -9.56 1.41
N GLN A 48 -15.03 -9.41 1.69
CA GLN A 48 -14.57 -8.67 2.86
C GLN A 48 -14.96 -7.18 2.75
N THR A 49 -15.43 -6.60 3.86
CA THR A 49 -15.83 -5.18 3.95
C THR A 49 -14.63 -4.24 4.04
N ARG A 50 -13.51 -4.73 4.57
CA ARG A 50 -12.20 -4.07 4.63
C ARG A 50 -11.26 -4.80 3.68
N TYR A 51 -10.72 -4.08 2.71
CA TYR A 51 -9.86 -4.60 1.66
C TYR A 51 -9.03 -3.46 1.09
N LEU A 52 -7.90 -3.77 0.47
CA LEU A 52 -7.11 -2.82 -0.29
C LEU A 52 -7.73 -2.66 -1.68
N ASN A 53 -8.13 -1.43 -2.01
CA ASN A 53 -8.72 -1.11 -3.30
C ASN A 53 -7.69 -0.38 -4.16
N ILE A 54 -7.08 -1.10 -5.10
CA ILE A 54 -6.03 -0.59 -5.97
C ILE A 54 -6.69 -0.04 -7.24
N LYS A 55 -6.74 1.29 -7.35
CA LYS A 55 -7.52 1.98 -8.37
C LYS A 55 -6.64 2.74 -9.34
N SER A 56 -7.06 2.78 -10.60
CA SER A 56 -6.51 3.74 -11.55
C SER A 56 -7.04 5.13 -11.21
N SER A 57 -6.15 6.10 -11.04
CA SER A 57 -6.51 7.48 -10.67
C SER A 57 -5.59 8.50 -11.35
N GLN A 58 -5.91 9.78 -11.22
CA GLN A 58 -5.02 10.88 -11.60
C GLN A 58 -4.02 11.24 -10.49
N SER A 59 -4.19 10.67 -9.29
CA SER A 59 -3.34 10.88 -8.13
C SER A 59 -2.52 9.64 -7.77
N CYS A 60 -1.45 9.85 -7.01
CA CYS A 60 -0.61 8.81 -6.41
C CYS A 60 -0.64 8.98 -4.90
N ASN A 61 -1.55 8.28 -4.22
CA ASN A 61 -1.70 8.35 -2.78
C ASN A 61 -2.26 7.04 -2.21
N VAL A 62 -2.19 6.91 -0.89
CA VAL A 62 -2.70 5.74 -0.18
C VAL A 62 -3.21 6.13 1.20
N VAL A 63 -4.33 5.57 1.63
CA VAL A 63 -4.79 5.70 3.02
C VAL A 63 -3.99 4.78 3.93
N VAL A 64 -3.59 5.28 5.10
CA VAL A 64 -2.81 4.51 6.07
C VAL A 64 -3.72 3.52 6.82
N GLY A 65 -3.39 2.24 6.72
CA GLY A 65 -4.12 1.16 7.39
C GLY A 65 -5.40 0.72 6.67
N SER A 66 -6.24 -0.04 7.38
CA SER A 66 -7.52 -0.54 6.87
C SER A 66 -8.68 0.40 7.23
N ILE A 67 -9.55 0.68 6.26
CA ILE A 67 -10.80 1.42 6.48
C ILE A 67 -12.01 0.62 5.97
N PRO A 68 -13.21 0.78 6.59
CA PRO A 68 -14.43 0.19 6.06
C PRO A 68 -14.73 0.71 4.65
N GLY A 69 -15.24 -0.14 3.76
CA GLY A 69 -15.56 0.25 2.38
C GLY A 69 -14.39 0.15 1.39
N GLY A 70 -13.17 -0.03 1.91
CA GLY A 70 -11.95 -0.30 1.16
C GLY A 70 -10.92 0.81 1.33
N THR A 71 -9.68 0.44 1.66
CA THR A 71 -8.54 1.36 1.71
C THR A 71 -8.08 1.67 0.28
N PRO A 72 -8.22 2.92 -0.18
CA PRO A 72 -7.76 3.29 -1.52
C PRO A 72 -6.23 3.33 -1.59
N LEU A 73 -5.69 2.67 -2.61
CA LEU A 73 -4.35 2.87 -3.15
C LEU A 73 -4.54 3.36 -4.58
N ASN A 74 -4.47 4.68 -4.75
CA ASN A 74 -4.68 5.33 -6.04
C ASN A 74 -3.35 5.38 -6.80
N LEU A 75 -3.35 4.84 -8.00
CA LEU A 75 -2.20 4.78 -8.88
C LEU A 75 -2.52 5.48 -10.20
N SER A 76 -1.80 6.55 -10.50
CA SER A 76 -1.72 7.09 -11.85
C SER A 76 -0.70 6.35 -12.69
N ASN A 77 -0.83 6.42 -14.03
CA ASN A 77 0.13 5.87 -14.98
C ASN A 77 1.58 6.31 -14.70
N MET A 78 1.79 7.47 -14.07
CA MET A 78 3.13 7.98 -13.74
C MET A 78 3.75 7.34 -12.49
N CYS A 79 2.97 6.61 -11.68
CA CYS A 79 3.45 6.00 -10.43
C CYS A 79 3.20 4.50 -10.33
N VAL A 80 2.81 3.84 -11.43
CA VAL A 80 2.68 2.38 -11.47
C VAL A 80 4.05 1.73 -11.61
N CYS A 81 4.84 1.77 -10.53
CA CYS A 81 6.15 1.13 -10.47
C CYS A 81 6.32 0.30 -9.20
N LYS A 82 7.17 -0.74 -9.24
CA LYS A 82 7.27 -1.71 -8.15
C LYS A 82 7.59 -1.05 -6.82
N GLY A 83 8.60 -0.19 -6.76
CA GLY A 83 8.99 0.50 -5.52
C GLY A 83 7.90 1.40 -4.96
N ILE A 84 7.24 2.20 -5.81
CA ILE A 84 6.14 3.07 -5.36
C ILE A 84 4.97 2.25 -4.83
N ILE A 85 4.62 1.17 -5.53
CA ILE A 85 3.56 0.27 -5.06
C ILE A 85 3.98 -0.35 -3.72
N MET A 86 5.22 -0.80 -3.54
CA MET A 86 5.71 -1.33 -2.26
C MET A 86 5.62 -0.31 -1.12
N HIS A 87 6.01 0.94 -1.37
CA HIS A 87 5.88 2.03 -0.40
C HIS A 87 4.41 2.29 -0.05
N GLY A 88 3.52 2.30 -1.06
CA GLY A 88 2.09 2.40 -0.85
C GLY A 88 1.53 1.24 -0.01
N LEU A 89 1.94 0.02 -0.31
CA LEU A 89 1.55 -1.19 0.43
C LEU A 89 2.03 -1.19 1.89
N TYR A 90 3.23 -0.64 2.15
CA TYR A 90 3.73 -0.46 3.52
C TYR A 90 2.79 0.44 4.35
N HIS A 91 2.34 1.56 3.78
CA HIS A 91 1.37 2.44 4.45
C HIS A 91 -0.02 1.83 4.55
N ALA A 92 -0.49 1.15 3.50
CA ALA A 92 -1.76 0.43 3.53
C ALA A 92 -1.75 -0.66 4.60
N ALA A 93 -0.61 -1.28 4.88
CA ALA A 93 -0.42 -2.21 6.00
C ALA A 93 -0.46 -1.52 7.38
N GLY A 94 -0.65 -0.21 7.46
CA GLY A 94 -0.83 0.54 8.70
C GLY A 94 0.46 1.04 9.33
N ALA A 95 1.58 0.97 8.62
CA ALA A 95 2.83 1.53 9.08
C ALA A 95 2.98 2.99 8.61
N ALA A 96 3.21 3.90 9.55
CA ALA A 96 3.56 5.28 9.24
C ALA A 96 5.09 5.46 9.25
N ARG A 97 5.61 6.37 8.41
CA ARG A 97 6.98 6.89 8.47
C ARG A 97 7.02 8.21 9.25
N PRO A 98 8.13 8.52 9.95
CA PRO A 98 8.37 9.88 10.44
C PRO A 98 8.39 10.85 9.24
N GLY A 99 7.43 11.77 9.18
CA GLY A 99 7.24 12.68 8.03
C GLY A 99 5.95 12.45 7.24
N ASP A 100 5.17 11.41 7.52
CA ASP A 100 3.78 11.26 7.03
C ASP A 100 2.81 12.33 7.59
N THR A 101 3.35 13.42 8.12
CA THR A 101 2.64 14.52 8.74
C THR A 101 2.20 15.52 7.69
N GLY A 102 0.91 15.51 7.37
CA GLY A 102 0.24 16.58 6.64
C GLY A 102 -1.27 16.54 6.88
N PRO A 103 -2.02 17.60 6.55
CA PRO A 103 -3.49 17.64 6.68
C PRO A 103 -4.20 16.79 5.61
N TYR A 104 -3.52 15.82 5.00
CA TYR A 104 -4.05 15.01 3.91
C TYR A 104 -4.99 13.93 4.44
N HIS A 105 -6.25 14.02 4.02
CA HIS A 105 -7.27 13.08 4.42
C HIS A 105 -8.11 12.66 3.21
N GLU A 106 -8.43 11.38 3.14
CA GLU A 106 -9.41 10.81 2.21
C GLU A 106 -10.51 10.17 3.06
N ASP A 107 -11.74 10.65 2.90
CA ASP A 107 -12.88 10.27 3.75
C ASP A 107 -12.63 10.42 5.26
N GLY A 108 -11.81 11.41 5.64
CA GLY A 108 -11.45 11.66 7.04
C GLY A 108 -10.35 10.75 7.61
N PHE A 109 -9.74 9.89 6.79
CA PHE A 109 -8.61 9.03 7.17
C PHE A 109 -7.29 9.60 6.66
N PRO A 110 -6.18 9.47 7.42
CA PRO A 110 -4.88 9.98 7.00
C PRO A 110 -4.39 9.27 5.74
N CYS A 111 -3.91 10.04 4.76
CA CYS A 111 -3.34 9.49 3.54
C CYS A 111 -1.94 10.06 3.24
N VAL A 112 -1.12 9.27 2.54
CA VAL A 112 0.26 9.59 2.17
C VAL A 112 0.35 9.81 0.67
N ARG A 113 1.04 10.87 0.24
CA ARG A 113 1.34 11.12 -1.17
C ARG A 113 2.56 10.31 -1.59
N LEU A 114 2.40 9.56 -2.68
CA LEU A 114 3.46 8.72 -3.26
C LEU A 114 4.23 9.43 -4.38
N THR A 115 3.98 10.72 -4.60
CA THR A 115 4.53 11.50 -5.72
C THR A 115 6.00 11.88 -5.57
N TYR A 116 6.58 11.84 -4.36
CA TYR A 116 8.01 12.16 -4.17
C TYR A 116 8.91 11.14 -4.87
N ASP A 117 8.44 9.91 -5.03
CA ASP A 117 9.20 8.79 -5.56
C ASP A 117 9.10 8.65 -7.09
N ILE A 118 8.17 9.35 -7.76
CA ILE A 118 7.93 9.21 -9.21
C ILE A 118 9.09 9.72 -10.07
N ASN A 119 9.88 10.67 -9.55
CA ASN A 119 11.01 11.26 -10.28
C ASN A 119 12.28 10.41 -10.16
N ASN A 120 12.27 9.33 -9.38
CA ASN A 120 13.41 8.46 -9.20
C ASN A 120 13.19 7.12 -9.92
N ALA A 121 13.61 7.08 -11.19
CA ALA A 121 13.51 5.89 -12.04
C ALA A 121 14.19 4.64 -11.45
N GLN A 122 15.15 4.80 -10.53
CA GLN A 122 15.80 3.67 -9.86
C GLN A 122 14.88 2.97 -8.85
N LEU A 123 13.81 3.61 -8.37
CA LEU A 123 12.85 2.98 -7.45
C LEU A 123 11.93 1.99 -8.17
N CYS A 124 11.80 2.08 -9.51
CA CYS A 124 10.94 1.20 -10.29
C CYS A 124 11.38 -0.28 -10.25
N THR A 125 12.68 -0.55 -10.08
CA THR A 125 13.23 -1.90 -10.05
C THR A 125 13.70 -2.35 -8.67
N LYS A 126 13.95 -1.43 -7.75
CA LYS A 126 14.48 -1.70 -6.40
C LYS A 126 13.39 -2.19 -5.44
N ASN A 127 13.80 -3.02 -4.49
CA ASN A 127 13.07 -3.16 -3.24
C ASN A 127 13.37 -1.89 -2.43
N VAL A 128 12.35 -1.06 -2.21
CA VAL A 128 12.49 0.23 -1.54
C VAL A 128 12.31 0.12 -0.02
N LEU A 129 11.86 -1.03 0.47
CA LEU A 129 11.72 -1.27 1.90
C LEU A 129 13.07 -1.69 2.46
N ASN A 130 13.62 -0.88 3.35
CA ASN A 130 14.85 -1.22 4.05
C ASN A 130 14.58 -2.21 5.20
N GLN A 131 15.65 -2.77 5.79
CA GLN A 131 15.52 -3.76 6.87
C GLN A 131 14.75 -3.22 8.09
N ALA A 132 14.88 -1.93 8.42
CA ALA A 132 14.17 -1.33 9.55
C ALA A 132 12.66 -1.27 9.31
N GLU A 133 12.23 -1.01 8.08
CA GLU A 133 10.82 -0.96 7.68
C GLU A 133 10.18 -2.34 7.65
N ILE A 134 10.92 -3.34 7.13
CA ILE A 134 10.51 -4.74 7.20
C ILE A 134 10.37 -5.16 8.67
N ASN A 135 11.34 -4.83 9.52
CA ASN A 135 11.29 -5.13 10.94
C ASN A 135 10.13 -4.40 11.65
N ASN A 136 9.79 -3.19 11.23
CA ASN A 136 8.63 -2.47 11.74
C ASN A 136 7.33 -3.21 11.40
N LEU A 137 7.15 -3.66 10.15
CA LEU A 137 5.99 -4.49 9.78
C LEU A 137 5.94 -5.79 10.59
N LYS A 138 7.08 -6.47 10.77
CA LYS A 138 7.14 -7.68 11.61
C LYS A 138 6.71 -7.38 13.04
N LYS A 139 7.21 -6.31 13.65
CA LYS A 139 6.83 -5.87 15.00
C LYS A 139 5.33 -5.55 15.11
N ILE A 140 4.76 -4.83 14.14
CA ILE A 140 3.32 -4.49 14.10
C ILE A 140 2.47 -5.75 14.05
N TYR A 141 2.83 -6.70 13.18
CA TYR A 141 2.06 -7.92 12.93
C TYR A 141 2.49 -9.12 13.77
N LYS A 142 3.44 -8.94 14.70
CA LYS A 142 4.05 -10.00 15.51
C LYS A 142 4.42 -11.20 14.63
N CYS A 143 5.15 -10.89 13.57
CA CYS A 143 6.13 -11.79 12.98
C CYS A 143 7.48 -11.54 13.70
#